data_AF-A0A2V9F8F0-F1
#
_entry.id   AF-A0A2V9F8F0-F1
#
_cell.length_a   1.000
_cell.length_b   1.000
_cell.length_c   1.000
_cell.angle_alpha   90.00
_cell.angle_beta   90.00
_cell.angle_gamma   90.00
#
_symmetry.space_group_name_H-M   'P 1'
#
loop_
_entity.id
_entity.type
_entity.pdbx_description
1 polymer ?
#
loop_
_entity_poly.entity_id
_entity_poly.type
_entity_poly.pdbx_seq_one_letter_code
_entity_poly.pdbx_strand_id
1 'polypeptide(L)'
;MTAVAGPAQAPPEAEPLFSPGCCKLNCKNVIREISDYIDGDLDLSVRQELERHLEHCEECKIVVDQTRMTVQLFCDSKPIELPGDVKSRLHDALHRKLQEKSN
;
A
#
# COMPACT_ATOMS: atom_id res chain seq x y z
N MET A 1 0.85 46.80 -2.39
CA MET A 1 1.63 45.54 -2.50
C MET A 1 0.65 44.44 -2.11
N THR A 2 -0.14 43.96 -3.07
CA THR A 2 -1.28 43.08 -2.78
C THR A 2 -0.95 41.69 -3.28
N ALA A 3 -0.79 40.75 -2.34
CA ALA A 3 -0.62 39.34 -2.64
C ALA A 3 -1.99 38.79 -3.08
N VAL A 4 -2.13 38.53 -4.37
CA VAL A 4 -3.23 37.75 -4.93
C VAL A 4 -2.89 36.27 -4.71
N ALA A 5 -3.64 35.63 -3.80
CA ALA A 5 -3.65 34.20 -3.65
C ALA A 5 -4.24 33.58 -4.92
N GLY A 6 -3.41 32.84 -5.67
CA GLY A 6 -3.86 32.05 -6.80
C GLY A 6 -4.75 30.89 -6.33
N PRO A 7 -5.80 30.53 -7.08
CA PRO A 7 -6.67 29.43 -6.71
C PRO A 7 -5.88 28.12 -6.71
N ALA A 8 -6.02 27.34 -5.64
CA ALA A 8 -5.55 25.98 -5.56
C ALA A 8 -6.26 25.16 -6.66
N GLN A 9 -5.54 24.82 -7.72
CA GLN A 9 -6.01 23.89 -8.73
C GLN A 9 -6.05 22.49 -8.11
N ALA A 10 -7.27 21.97 -7.92
CA ALA A 10 -7.51 20.56 -7.72
C ALA A 10 -6.92 19.79 -8.91
N PRO A 11 -6.29 18.62 -8.69
CA PRO A 11 -5.72 17.84 -9.78
C PRO A 11 -6.83 17.40 -10.74
N PRO A 12 -6.56 17.39 -12.06
CA PRO A 12 -7.53 17.01 -13.06
C PRO A 12 -7.95 15.57 -12.85
N GLU A 13 -9.26 15.35 -12.98
CA GLU A 13 -9.88 14.04 -12.90
C GLU A 13 -9.12 13.06 -13.79
N ALA A 14 -8.61 11.98 -13.18
CA ALA A 14 -7.87 10.95 -13.88
C ALA A 14 -8.70 10.41 -15.04
N GLU A 15 -8.29 10.75 -16.27
CA GLU A 15 -8.84 10.17 -17.48
C GLU A 15 -8.79 8.64 -17.34
N PRO A 16 -9.89 7.91 -17.65
CA PRO A 16 -9.91 6.49 -17.42
C PRO A 16 -9.09 5.82 -18.54
N LEU A 17 -7.82 5.58 -18.27
CA LEU A 17 -6.94 4.73 -19.08
C LEU A 17 -7.37 3.24 -19.06
N PHE A 18 -8.47 2.91 -18.39
CA PHE A 18 -8.88 1.53 -18.12
C PHE A 18 -10.01 1.12 -19.05
N SER A 19 -9.68 0.28 -20.04
CA SER A 19 -10.68 -0.36 -20.90
C SER A 19 -11.62 -1.26 -20.08
N PRO A 20 -12.92 -1.30 -20.39
CA PRO A 20 -13.89 -2.07 -19.61
C PRO A 20 -13.75 -3.57 -19.90
N GLY A 21 -13.11 -4.30 -18.97
CA GLY A 21 -13.08 -5.77 -18.92
C GLY A 21 -14.29 -6.37 -18.19
N CYS A 22 -14.75 -7.53 -18.65
CA CYS A 22 -16.05 -8.18 -18.39
C CYS A 22 -16.22 -8.93 -17.03
N CYS A 23 -15.35 -8.75 -16.03
CA CYS A 23 -15.50 -9.44 -14.73
C CYS A 23 -15.96 -8.49 -13.61
N LYS A 24 -16.63 -9.03 -12.59
CA LYS A 24 -17.20 -8.28 -11.44
C LYS A 24 -16.18 -7.36 -10.74
N LEU A 25 -14.88 -7.69 -10.77
CA LEU A 25 -13.80 -6.75 -10.49
C LEU A 25 -13.27 -6.13 -11.78
N ASN A 26 -13.29 -4.79 -11.80
CA ASN A 26 -12.69 -3.99 -12.86
C ASN A 26 -11.28 -3.51 -12.44
N CYS A 27 -10.51 -2.98 -13.40
CA CYS A 27 -9.15 -2.49 -13.15
C CYS A 27 -9.09 -1.42 -12.05
N LYS A 28 -10.13 -0.58 -11.94
CA LYS A 28 -10.22 0.44 -10.89
C LYS A 28 -10.29 -0.16 -9.49
N ASN A 29 -11.03 -1.26 -9.32
CA ASN A 29 -11.08 -1.98 -8.06
C ASN A 29 -9.72 -2.62 -7.77
N VAL A 30 -9.04 -3.20 -8.75
CA VAL A 30 -7.68 -3.75 -8.55
C VAL A 30 -6.74 -2.69 -8.00
N ILE A 31 -6.73 -1.48 -8.58
CA ILE A 31 -5.88 -0.38 -8.10
C ILE A 31 -6.24 0.06 -6.68
N ARG A 32 -7.52 0.02 -6.30
CA ARG A 32 -7.93 0.34 -4.93
C ARG A 32 -7.44 -0.70 -3.91
N GLU A 33 -7.50 -1.97 -4.28
CA GLU A 33 -7.14 -3.10 -3.41
C GLU A 33 -5.66 -3.52 -3.53
N ILE A 34 -4.86 -2.85 -4.37
CA ILE A 34 -3.50 -3.29 -4.73
C ILE A 34 -2.53 -3.33 -3.55
N SER A 35 -2.63 -2.36 -2.63
CA SER A 35 -1.77 -2.29 -1.45
C SER A 35 -2.04 -3.48 -0.54
N ASP A 36 -3.30 -3.67 -0.14
CA ASP A 36 -3.74 -4.79 0.71
C ASP A 36 -3.46 -6.15 0.06
N TYR A 37 -3.53 -6.23 -1.28
CA TYR A 37 -3.14 -7.42 -2.03
C TYR A 37 -1.63 -7.72 -1.97
N ILE A 38 -0.78 -6.68 -2.08
CA ILE A 38 0.68 -6.82 -1.98
C ILE A 38 1.11 -7.19 -0.57
N ASP A 39 0.47 -6.58 0.43
CA ASP A 39 0.74 -6.78 1.86
C ASP A 39 0.16 -8.11 2.40
N GLY A 40 -0.80 -8.70 1.66
CA GLY A 40 -1.41 -9.98 2.02
C GLY A 40 -2.57 -9.89 3.01
N ASP A 41 -3.06 -8.68 3.26
CA ASP A 41 -4.14 -8.35 4.20
C ASP A 41 -5.55 -8.39 3.56
N LEU A 42 -5.64 -8.78 2.29
CA LEU A 42 -6.89 -8.89 1.56
C LEU A 42 -7.72 -10.12 1.98
N ASP A 43 -9.04 -9.96 2.08
CA ASP A 43 -9.96 -11.07 2.32
C ASP A 43 -9.86 -12.13 1.21
N LEU A 44 -9.98 -13.42 1.57
CA LEU A 44 -9.83 -14.56 0.67
C LEU A 44 -10.77 -14.49 -0.54
N SER A 45 -12.01 -14.03 -0.35
CA SER A 45 -12.99 -13.91 -1.44
C SER A 45 -12.56 -12.86 -2.46
N VAL A 46 -12.09 -11.71 -1.97
CA VAL A 46 -11.67 -10.60 -2.83
C VAL A 46 -10.36 -10.96 -3.54
N ARG A 47 -9.45 -11.65 -2.86
CA ARG A 47 -8.17 -12.08 -3.42
C ARG A 47 -8.36 -13.02 -4.61
N GLN A 48 -9.22 -14.02 -4.48
CA GLN A 48 -9.53 -14.96 -5.58
C GLN A 48 -10.14 -14.24 -6.79
N GLU A 49 -10.96 -13.23 -6.56
CA GLU A 49 -11.57 -12.46 -7.63
C GLU A 49 -10.54 -11.56 -8.32
N LEU A 50 -9.61 -10.98 -7.56
CA LEU A 50 -8.52 -10.16 -8.07
C LEU A 50 -7.54 -11.02 -8.88
N GLU A 51 -7.14 -12.19 -8.38
CA GLU A 51 -6.29 -13.16 -9.10
C GLU A 51 -6.91 -13.55 -10.45
N ARG A 52 -8.21 -13.83 -10.47
CA ARG A 52 -8.95 -14.12 -11.71
C ARG A 52 -8.94 -12.94 -12.67
N HIS A 53 -9.01 -11.71 -12.17
CA HIS A 53 -8.87 -10.52 -13.03
C HIS A 53 -7.45 -10.42 -13.61
N LEU A 54 -6.42 -10.63 -12.78
CA LEU A 54 -5.02 -10.59 -13.22
C LEU A 54 -4.73 -11.64 -14.30
N GLU A 55 -5.31 -12.84 -14.20
CA GLU A 55 -5.18 -13.87 -15.25
C GLU A 55 -5.56 -13.35 -16.65
N HIS A 56 -6.57 -12.49 -16.73
CA HIS A 56 -7.17 -12.02 -18.00
C HIS A 56 -6.79 -10.57 -18.37
N CYS A 57 -6.19 -9.80 -17.47
CA CYS A 57 -5.83 -8.39 -17.70
C CYS A 57 -4.33 -8.16 -17.52
N GLU A 58 -3.64 -8.00 -18.65
CA GLU A 58 -2.19 -7.76 -18.68
C GLU A 58 -1.82 -6.39 -18.10
N GLU A 59 -2.63 -5.36 -18.32
CA GLU A 59 -2.39 -4.02 -17.77
C GLU A 59 -2.36 -4.04 -16.24
N CYS A 60 -3.31 -4.74 -15.61
CA CYS A 60 -3.36 -4.87 -14.15
C CYS A 60 -2.20 -5.70 -13.61
N LYS A 61 -1.75 -6.74 -14.32
CA LYS A 61 -0.52 -7.48 -13.93
C LYS A 61 0.69 -6.55 -13.90
N ILE A 62 0.89 -5.76 -14.95
CA ILE A 62 2.00 -4.81 -15.04
C ILE A 62 1.93 -3.82 -13.86
N VAL A 63 0.76 -3.28 -13.54
CA VAL A 63 0.59 -2.34 -12.42
C VAL A 63 0.92 -3.00 -11.07
N VAL A 64 0.45 -4.23 -10.83
CA VAL A 64 0.76 -5.01 -9.62
C VAL A 64 2.26 -5.26 -9.50
N ASP A 65 2.91 -5.70 -10.58
CA ASP A 65 4.34 -6.01 -10.59
C ASP A 65 5.19 -4.77 -10.39
N GLN A 66 4.85 -3.65 -11.05
CA GLN A 66 5.53 -2.37 -10.87
C GLN A 66 5.39 -1.84 -9.44
N THR A 67 4.21 -2.02 -8.84
CA THR A 67 3.97 -1.60 -7.46
C THR A 67 4.78 -2.47 -6.49
N ARG A 68 4.83 -3.79 -6.70
CA ARG A 68 5.68 -4.70 -5.91
C ARG A 68 7.16 -4.35 -6.03
N MET A 69 7.65 -4.08 -7.25
CA MET A 69 9.02 -3.63 -7.48
C MET A 69 9.31 -2.31 -6.74
N THR A 70 8.37 -1.37 -6.77
CA THR A 70 8.50 -0.11 -6.04
C THR A 70 8.64 -0.37 -4.54
N VAL A 71 7.76 -1.19 -3.95
CA VAL A 71 7.87 -1.57 -2.53
C VAL A 71 9.22 -2.21 -2.24
N GLN A 72 9.68 -3.16 -3.06
CA GLN A 72 10.99 -3.80 -2.91
C GLN A 72 12.12 -2.76 -2.92
N LEU A 73 12.18 -1.90 -3.93
CA LEU A 73 13.26 -0.90 -4.05
C LEU A 73 13.33 0.07 -2.86
N PHE A 74 12.18 0.45 -2.28
CA PHE A 74 12.14 1.34 -1.10
C PHE A 74 12.37 0.59 0.22
N CYS A 75 11.84 -0.62 0.36
CA CYS A 75 11.88 -1.42 1.59
C CYS A 75 13.10 -2.35 1.67
N ASP A 76 13.85 -2.55 0.58
CA ASP A 76 15.17 -3.21 0.57
C ASP A 76 16.25 -2.37 1.28
N SER A 77 15.88 -1.20 1.83
CA SER A 77 16.73 -0.49 2.77
C SER A 77 17.00 -1.41 3.97
N LYS A 78 18.27 -1.83 4.10
CA LYS A 78 18.74 -2.65 5.21
C LYS A 78 18.20 -2.06 6.53
N PRO A 79 17.67 -2.90 7.45
CA PRO A 79 17.20 -2.42 8.73
C PRO A 79 18.31 -1.59 9.37
N ILE A 80 18.02 -0.30 9.59
CA ILE A 80 18.96 0.60 10.25
C ILE A 80 19.03 0.13 11.70
N GLU A 81 20.23 -0.18 12.19
CA GLU A 81 20.39 -0.51 13.60
C GLU A 81 19.95 0.69 14.44
N LEU A 82 19.01 0.46 15.35
CA LEU A 82 18.58 1.47 16.31
C LEU A 82 19.79 1.86 17.19
N PRO A 83 19.98 3.17 17.47
CA PRO A 83 20.93 3.61 18.49
C PRO A 83 20.71 2.83 19.80
N GLY A 84 21.81 2.44 20.46
CA GLY A 84 21.76 1.53 21.61
C GLY A 84 20.89 2.05 22.76
N ASP A 85 20.86 3.37 22.96
CA ASP A 85 20.03 4.03 23.98
C ASP A 85 18.53 3.90 23.66
N VAL A 86 18.15 4.11 22.39
CA VAL A 86 16.77 3.96 21.91
C VAL A 86 16.33 2.51 22.05
N LYS A 87 17.19 1.57 21.65
CA LYS A 87 16.93 0.13 21.78
C LYS A 87 16.70 -0.27 23.23
N SER A 88 17.58 0.14 24.15
CA SER A 88 17.44 -0.16 25.60
C SER A 88 16.12 0.39 26.16
N ARG A 89 15.82 1.68 25.90
CA ARG A 89 14.59 2.31 26.39
C ARG A 89 13.33 1.64 25.84
N LEU A 90 13.36 1.19 24.59
CA LEU A 90 12.28 0.44 23.98
C LEU A 90 12.08 -0.90 24.69
N HIS A 91 13.14 -1.67 24.90
CA HIS A 91 13.06 -2.95 25.62
C HIS A 91 12.53 -2.75 27.05
N ASP A 92 13.04 -1.77 27.80
CA ASP A 92 12.56 -1.49 29.16
C ASP A 92 11.07 -1.13 29.20
N ALA A 93 10.60 -0.34 28.24
CA ALA A 93 9.19 0.01 28.11
C ALA A 93 8.30 -1.20 27.78
N LEU A 94 8.75 -2.07 26.88
CA LEU A 94 8.05 -3.30 26.52
C LEU A 94 7.98 -4.27 27.71
N HIS A 95 9.09 -4.48 28.42
CA HIS A 95 9.14 -5.32 29.62
C HIS A 95 8.15 -4.86 30.69
N ARG A 96 8.13 -3.56 30.98
CA ARG A 96 7.18 -2.97 31.94
C ARG A 96 5.72 -3.22 31.52
N LYS A 97 5.39 -2.99 30.25
CA LYS A 97 4.02 -3.19 29.71
C LYS A 97 3.57 -4.65 29.74
N LEU A 98 4.48 -5.59 29.49
CA LEU A 98 4.19 -7.02 29.57
C LEU A 98 3.97 -7.49 31.02
N GLN A 99 4.73 -6.95 31.97
CA GLN A 99 4.56 -7.24 33.40
C GLN A 99 3.24 -6.69 33.94
N GLU A 100 2.86 -5.45 33.57
CA GLU A 100 1.57 -4.83 33.93
C GLU A 100 0.35 -5.64 33.45
N LYS A 101 0.50 -6.43 32.38
CA LYS A 101 -0.60 -7.19 31.76
C LYS A 101 -0.65 -8.65 32.22
N SER A 102 0.38 -9.12 32.94
CA SER A 102 0.49 -10.47 33.49
C SER A 102 0.06 -10.56 34.96
N ASN A 103 -0.46 -9.48 35.54
CA ASN A 103 -0.97 -9.36 36.90
C ASN A 103 -2.37 -8.74 36.88
#